data_AF-A0A840LE38-F1
#
_entry.id   AF-A0A840LE38-F1
#
_cell.length_a   1.000
_cell.length_b   1.000
_cell.length_c   1.000
_cell.angle_alpha   90.00
_cell.angle_beta   90.00
_cell.angle_gamma   90.00
#
_symmetry.space_group_name_H-M   'P 1'
#
loop_
_entity.id
_entity.type
_entity.pdbx_description
1 polymer ?
#
loop_
_entity_poly.entity_id
_entity_poly.type
_entity_poly.pdbx_seq_one_letter_code
_entity_poly.pdbx_strand_id
1 'polypeptide(L)' 'MPDIARKSCDPDFDDAWRLFTAMHDAPSSSTAQDLVEWLAKCPRHVQAFDDVLTLWALAGGGLIRRVNAAVLHAPCNVQ' A
#
# COMPACT_ATOMS: atom_id res chain seq x y z
N MET A 1 -0.65 8.15 -17.96
CA MET A 1 0.42 7.66 -17.07
C MET A 1 0.04 8.07 -15.67
N PRO A 2 -0.04 7.16 -14.68
CA PRO A 2 -0.76 7.44 -13.45
C PRO A 2 0.02 8.42 -12.58
N ASP A 3 -0.73 9.26 -11.88
CA ASP A 3 -0.40 10.43 -11.05
C ASP A 3 0.56 10.17 -9.87
N ILE A 4 1.19 8.99 -9.82
CA ILE A 4 1.97 8.49 -8.68
C ILE A 4 3.30 9.25 -8.57
N ALA A 5 3.90 9.61 -9.71
CA ALA A 5 5.16 10.36 -9.76
C ALA A 5 5.03 11.83 -9.33
N ARG A 6 3.80 12.38 -9.25
CA ARG A 6 3.56 13.76 -8.81
C ARG A 6 3.39 13.89 -7.30
N LYS A 7 3.12 12.78 -6.60
CA LYS A 7 2.96 12.68 -5.14
C LYS A 7 4.27 12.51 -4.37
N SER A 8 5.40 12.31 -5.06
CA SER A 8 6.74 12.14 -4.47
C SER A 8 7.33 13.40 -3.81
N CYS A 9 6.53 14.44 -3.60
CA CYS A 9 6.88 15.68 -2.90
C CYS A 9 5.83 16.03 -1.84
N ASP A 10 4.95 15.08 -1.49
CA ASP A 10 3.97 15.28 -0.43
C ASP A 10 4.59 14.82 0.91
N PRO A 11 4.84 15.73 1.86
CA PRO A 11 5.48 15.39 3.14
C PRO A 11 4.66 14.38 3.94
N ASP A 12 3.34 14.32 3.73
CA ASP A 12 2.47 13.35 4.40
C ASP A 12 2.71 11.92 3.89
N PHE A 13 3.16 11.76 2.64
CA PHE A 13 3.51 10.45 2.06
C PHE A 13 4.81 9.90 2.64
N ASP A 14 5.85 10.74 2.76
CA ASP A 14 7.12 10.35 3.38
C ASP A 14 6.94 9.99 4.86
N ASP A 15 6.13 10.76 5.60
CA ASP A 15 5.81 10.46 7.00
C ASP A 15 5.01 9.15 7.13
N ALA A 16 4.01 8.93 6.27
CA ALA A 16 3.26 7.67 6.23
C ALA A 16 4.16 6.47 5.94
N TRP A 17 5.07 6.58 4.98
CA TRP A 17 6.01 5.53 4.62
C TRP A 17 6.97 5.21 5.77
N ARG A 18 7.47 6.24 6.47
CA ARG A 18 8.36 6.06 7.63
C ARG A 18 7.65 5.36 8.80
N LEU A 19 6.43 5.79 9.13
CA LEU A 19 5.63 5.18 10.20
C LEU A 19 5.25 3.74 9.87
N PHE A 20 4.83 3.48 8.63
CA PHE A 20 4.55 2.13 8.14
C PHE A 20 5.79 1.23 8.26
N THR A 21 6.94 1.69 7.75
CA THR A 21 8.19 0.90 7.77
C THR A 21 8.64 0.63 9.21
N ALA A 22 8.58 1.62 10.10
CA ALA A 22 8.94 1.44 11.51
C ALA A 22 8.05 0.41 12.21
N MET A 23 6.73 0.43 11.95
CA MET A 23 5.79 -0.55 12.48
C MET A 23 5.97 -1.94 11.86
N HIS A 24 6.31 -2.02 10.58
CA HIS A 24 6.52 -3.27 9.86
C HIS A 24 7.85 -3.95 10.24
N ASP A 25 8.94 -3.19 10.37
CA ASP A 25 10.27 -3.71 10.74
C ASP A 25 10.37 -4.09 12.22
N ALA A 26 9.73 -3.29 13.09
CA ALA A 26 9.68 -3.51 14.53
C ALA A 26 8.23 -3.43 15.03
N PRO A 27 7.44 -4.51 14.86
CA PRO A 27 6.07 -4.53 15.32
C PRO A 27 6.03 -4.38 16.85
N SER A 28 5.44 -3.29 17.31
CA SER A 28 5.34 -2.94 18.72
C SER A 28 4.11 -2.07 18.97
N SER A 29 3.58 -2.10 20.19
CA SER A 29 2.42 -1.27 20.55
C SER A 29 2.72 0.22 20.41
N SER A 30 3.95 0.65 20.71
CA SER A 30 4.38 2.05 20.55
C SER A 30 4.36 2.50 19.09
N THR A 31 4.90 1.70 18.16
CA THR A 31 4.95 2.05 16.73
C THR A 31 3.56 2.05 16.09
N ALA A 32 2.67 1.16 16.55
CA ALA A 32 1.26 1.18 16.16
C ALA A 32 0.53 2.42 16.72
N GLN A 33 0.82 2.82 17.95
CA GLN A 33 0.21 4.00 18.57
C GLN A 33 0.65 5.29 17.87
N ASP A 34 1.94 5.44 17.55
CA ASP A 34 2.46 6.59 16.80
C ASP A 34 1.78 6.73 15.43
N LEU A 35 1.54 5.61 14.74
CA LEU A 35 0.81 5.60 13.48
C LEU A 35 -0.65 6.00 13.65
N VAL A 36 -1.35 5.46 14.65
CA VAL A 36 -2.76 5.79 14.92
C VAL A 36 -2.92 7.26 15.31
N GLU A 37 -2.02 7.78 16.15
CA GLU A 37 -2.01 9.20 16.54
C GLU A 37 -1.74 10.11 15.34
N TRP A 38 -0.84 9.71 14.43
CA TRP A 38 -0.59 10.46 13.21
C TRP A 38 -1.82 10.44 12.28
N LEU A 39 -2.44 9.28 12.06
CA LEU A 39 -3.66 9.13 11.27
C LEU A 39 -4.83 9.95 11.82
N ALA A 40 -4.95 10.06 13.15
CA ALA A 40 -6.02 10.80 13.81
C ALA A 40 -5.93 12.33 13.63
N LYS A 41 -4.75 12.87 13.29
CA LYS A 41 -4.54 14.32 13.17
C LYS A 41 -5.28 14.95 11.98
N CYS A 42 -5.28 14.27 10.83
CA CYS A 42 -5.84 14.80 9.59
C CYS A 42 -6.46 13.69 8.73
N PRO A 43 -7.65 13.90 8.14
CA PRO A 43 -8.24 12.92 7.22
C PRO A 43 -7.40 12.72 5.95
N ARG A 44 -6.55 13.68 5.58
CA ARG A 44 -5.58 13.54 4.48
C ARG A 44 -4.48 12.51 4.77
N HIS A 45 -4.09 12.34 6.03
CA HIS A 45 -3.10 11.34 6.43
C HIS A 45 -3.58 9.92 6.18
N VAL A 46 -4.89 9.67 6.33
CA VAL A 46 -5.51 8.38 5.99
C VAL A 46 -5.36 8.09 4.50
N GLN A 47 -5.56 9.11 3.65
CA GLN A 47 -5.43 8.95 2.21
C GLN A 47 -3.96 8.75 1.79
N ALA A 48 -3.03 9.49 2.38
CA ALA A 48 -1.59 9.29 2.16
C ALA A 48 -1.13 7.90 2.60
N PHE A 49 -1.64 7.41 3.73
CA PHE A 49 -1.36 6.06 4.21
C PHE A 49 -1.94 4.97 3.30
N ASP A 50 -3.15 5.18 2.75
CA ASP A 50 -3.74 4.28 1.76
C ASP A 50 -2.92 4.22 0.46
N ASP A 51 -2.37 5.36 0.00
CA ASP A 51 -1.45 5.39 -1.14
C ASP A 51 -0.16 4.60 -0.87
N VAL A 52 0.41 4.74 0.34
CA VAL A 52 1.59 3.98 0.80
C VAL A 52 1.31 2.49 0.82
N LEU A 53 0.18 2.07 1.40
CA LEU A 53 -0.25 0.67 1.43
C LEU A 53 -0.49 0.12 0.02
N THR A 54 -1.10 0.91 -0.87
CA THR A 54 -1.31 0.54 -2.26
C THR A 54 0.03 0.36 -2.98
N LEU A 55 0.98 1.28 -2.80
CA LEU A 55 2.31 1.15 -3.39
C LEU A 55 3.06 -0.06 -2.85
N TRP A 56 3.02 -0.28 -1.54
CA TRP A 56 3.64 -1.44 -0.90
C TRP A 56 3.02 -2.75 -1.38
N ALA A 57 1.69 -2.81 -1.49
CA ALA A 57 0.97 -3.95 -2.05
C ALA A 57 1.21 -4.15 -3.55
N LEU A 58 1.50 -3.11 -4.33
CA LEU A 58 1.89 -3.24 -5.73
C LEU A 58 3.36 -3.69 -5.87
N ALA A 59 4.25 -3.17 -5.04
CA ALA A 59 5.66 -3.57 -5.00
C ALA A 59 5.82 -5.02 -4.51
N GLY A 60 5.04 -5.44 -3.50
CA GLY A 60 4.99 -6.82 -3.01
C GLY A 60 4.09 -7.74 -3.83
N GLY A 61 2.95 -7.26 -4.33
CA GLY A 61 1.96 -7.99 -5.11
C GLY A 61 2.33 -8.18 -6.59
N GLY A 62 3.36 -7.47 -7.07
CA GLY A 62 4.06 -7.81 -8.31
C GLY A 62 4.62 -9.24 -8.32
N LEU A 63 4.81 -9.87 -7.16
CA LEU A 63 5.14 -11.29 -7.04
C LEU A 63 3.93 -12.23 -7.08
N ILE A 64 2.72 -11.80 -6.70
CA ILE A 64 1.55 -12.70 -6.57
C ILE A 64 0.71 -12.72 -7.86
N ARG A 65 0.75 -11.68 -8.70
CA ARG A 65 0.03 -11.66 -10.00
C ARG A 65 0.79 -12.34 -11.15
N ARG A 66 1.62 -13.35 -10.86
CA ARG A 66 2.07 -14.34 -11.85
C ARG A 66 1.45 -15.72 -11.64
N VAL A 67 0.44 -15.84 -10.78
CA VAL A 67 -0.30 -17.10 -10.57
C VAL A 67 -1.80 -16.88 -10.80
N ASN A 68 -2.18 -16.59 -12.06
CA ASN A 68 -3.41 -17.06 -12.73
C ASN A 68 -3.72 -16.26 -14.01
N ALA A 69 -2.79 -16.27 -14.97
CA ALA A 69 -3.17 -16.06 -16.38
C ALA A 69 -3.58 -17.38 -17.06
N ALA A 70 -3.32 -18.53 -16.43
CA ALA A 70 -3.61 -19.85 -17.01
C ALA A 70 -5.02 -20.40 -16.70
N VAL A 71 -5.75 -19.87 -15.71
CA VAL A 71 -7.11 -20.34 -15.34
C VAL A 71 -8.24 -19.60 -16.07
N LEU A 72 -7.93 -18.62 -16.94
CA LEU A 72 -8.94 -17.92 -17.75
C LEU A 72 -9.01 -18.40 -19.21
N HIS A 73 -8.31 -19.48 -19.56
CA HIS A 73 -8.34 -20.06 -20.92
C HIS A 73 -8.82 -21.52 -20.92
N ALA A 74 -9.85 -21.83 -20.13
CA ALA A 74 -10.69 -22.98 -20.45
C ALA A 74 -11.76 -22.51 -21.45
N PRO A 75 -11.70 -22.89 -22.75
CA PRO A 75 -12.85 -22.71 -23.61
C PRO A 75 -13.98 -23.58 -23.04
N CYS A 76 -15.10 -22.95 -22.69
CA CYS A 76 -16.37 -23.66 -22.55
C CYS A 76 -16.71 -24.28 -23.90
N ASN A 77 -16.27 -25.51 -24.15
CA ASN A 77 -16.74 -26.30 -25.27
C ASN A 77 -18.00 -27.04 -24.81
N VAL A 78 -19.16 -26.40 -25.03
CA VAL A 78 -20.44 -27.12 -25.11
C VAL A 78 -20.56 -27.56 -26.56
N GLN A 79 -20.40 -28.86 -26.78
CA GLN A 79 -20.93 -29.56 -27.94
C GLN A 79 -21.70 -30.79 -27.46
#